data_AF-A0A1Q2YMC3-F1
#
_entry.id   AF-A0A1Q2YMC3-F1
#
_cell.length_a   1.000
_cell.length_b   1.000
_cell.length_c   1.000
_cell.angle_alpha   90.00
_cell.angle_beta   90.00
_cell.angle_gamma   90.00
#
_symmetry.space_group_name_H-M   'P 1'
#
loop_
_entity.id
_entity.type
_entity.pdbx_description
1 polymer ?
#
loop_
_entity_poly.entity_id
_entity_poly.type
_entity_poly.pdbx_seq_one_letter_code
_entity_poly.pdbx_strand_id
1 'polypeptide(L)'
;MNIELLKNIEIFINKLSLTPYTKERLRLLLEKYEYCSKNKLNHYSYKIEKINNNEFNKHLIGFLDGDGILRSGQRVGHKKGLFRFAPNMGLDVIIYDLNYLKLIKIMLLLPEDKKIYISDKKATLLLSSEEELGLLMKILDNNQSFISQKRVRDYKLLKKLLEYLDLTKLEKKDII
;
A
#
# COMPACT_ATOMS: atom_id res chain seq x y z
N MET A 1 27.78 -12.38 -7.35
CA MET A 1 26.73 -13.08 -6.55
C MET A 1 27.40 -14.22 -5.78
N ASN A 2 27.00 -14.50 -4.53
CA ASN A 2 27.67 -15.54 -3.72
C ASN A 2 27.38 -16.93 -4.32
N ILE A 3 28.40 -17.71 -4.65
CA ILE A 3 28.25 -19.04 -5.27
C ILE A 3 27.48 -20.00 -4.36
N GLU A 4 27.68 -19.90 -3.04
CA GLU A 4 26.99 -20.72 -2.05
C GLU A 4 25.48 -20.45 -2.01
N LEU A 5 25.10 -19.20 -2.17
CA LEU A 5 23.70 -18.78 -2.19
C LEU A 5 22.98 -19.27 -3.45
N LEU A 6 23.64 -19.23 -4.61
CA LEU A 6 23.09 -19.79 -5.85
C LEU A 6 22.81 -21.29 -5.72
N LYS A 7 23.74 -22.03 -5.12
CA LYS A 7 23.57 -23.45 -4.82
C LYS A 7 22.39 -23.71 -3.89
N ASN A 8 22.20 -22.87 -2.86
CA ASN A 8 21.07 -23.00 -1.94
C ASN A 8 19.72 -22.74 -2.62
N ILE A 9 19.64 -21.71 -3.48
CA ILE A 9 18.44 -21.42 -4.29
C ILE A 9 18.13 -22.60 -5.22
N GLU A 10 19.15 -23.14 -5.90
CA GLU A 10 18.99 -24.27 -6.81
C GLU A 10 18.51 -25.54 -6.08
N ILE A 11 19.13 -25.88 -4.95
CA ILE A 11 18.71 -27.00 -4.09
C ILE A 11 17.27 -26.82 -3.62
N PHE A 12 16.88 -25.60 -3.22
CA PHE A 12 15.53 -25.31 -2.78
C PHE A 12 14.50 -25.48 -3.90
N ILE A 13 14.75 -24.89 -5.08
CA ILE A 13 13.82 -24.96 -6.23
C ILE A 13 13.67 -26.38 -6.75
N ASN A 14 14.74 -27.17 -6.74
CA ASN A 14 14.71 -28.54 -7.21
C ASN A 14 13.82 -29.44 -6.35
N LYS A 15 13.64 -29.13 -5.06
CA LYS A 15 12.73 -29.83 -4.14
C LYS A 15 11.25 -29.54 -4.39
N LEU A 16 10.91 -28.49 -5.15
CA LEU A 16 9.53 -28.11 -5.42
C LEU A 16 8.95 -28.94 -6.57
N SER A 17 7.70 -29.39 -6.42
CA SER A 17 6.95 -30.12 -7.45
C SER A 17 6.35 -29.14 -8.49
N LEU A 18 7.22 -28.45 -9.22
CA LEU A 18 6.86 -27.43 -10.22
C LEU A 18 7.42 -27.78 -11.60
N THR A 19 6.81 -27.23 -12.66
CA THR A 19 7.31 -27.41 -14.03
C THR A 19 8.69 -26.77 -14.20
N PRO A 20 9.53 -27.26 -15.14
CA PRO A 20 10.86 -26.68 -15.40
C PRO A 20 10.80 -25.17 -15.70
N TYR A 21 9.81 -24.75 -16.49
CA TYR A 21 9.59 -23.34 -16.81
C TYR A 21 9.29 -22.49 -15.56
N THR A 22 8.40 -22.98 -14.69
CA THR A 22 8.07 -22.28 -13.43
C THR A 22 9.27 -22.23 -12.48
N LYS A 23 10.07 -23.31 -12.41
CA LYS A 23 11.29 -23.37 -11.62
C LYS A 23 12.32 -22.34 -12.06
N GLU A 24 12.55 -22.23 -13.37
CA GLU A 24 13.51 -21.27 -13.93
C GLU A 24 13.08 -19.82 -13.65
N ARG A 25 11.78 -19.53 -13.79
CA ARG A 25 11.25 -18.20 -13.46
C ARG A 25 11.38 -17.86 -11.98
N LEU A 26 11.15 -18.84 -11.09
CA LEU A 26 11.33 -18.68 -9.64
C LEU A 26 12.80 -18.47 -9.28
N ARG A 27 13.72 -19.17 -9.96
CA ARG A 27 15.18 -19.02 -9.79
C ARG A 27 15.61 -17.59 -10.05
N LEU A 28 15.25 -17.04 -11.21
CA LEU A 28 15.60 -15.67 -11.58
C LEU A 28 15.06 -14.63 -10.57
N LEU A 29 13.86 -14.86 -10.02
CA LEU A 29 13.28 -14.00 -8.99
C LEU A 29 14.04 -14.07 -7.66
N LEU A 30 14.36 -15.27 -7.19
CA LEU A 30 15.10 -15.46 -5.93
C LEU A 30 16.54 -14.96 -6.03
N GLU A 31 17.22 -15.20 -7.15
CA GLU A 31 18.57 -14.68 -7.39
C GLU A 31 18.57 -13.15 -7.39
N LYS A 32 17.60 -12.53 -8.05
CA LYS A 32 17.42 -11.08 -8.04
C LYS A 32 17.13 -10.56 -6.63
N TYR A 33 16.25 -11.22 -5.88
CA TYR A 33 15.92 -10.86 -4.51
C TYR A 33 17.15 -10.88 -3.61
N GLU A 34 17.91 -11.97 -3.63
CA GLU A 34 19.10 -12.12 -2.79
C GLU A 34 20.24 -11.19 -3.20
N TYR A 35 20.40 -10.96 -4.50
CA TYR A 35 21.32 -9.93 -5.00
C TYR A 35 20.92 -8.55 -4.46
N CYS A 36 19.63 -8.22 -4.47
CA CYS A 36 19.14 -6.98 -3.90
C CYS A 36 19.35 -6.90 -2.38
N SER A 37 19.03 -7.97 -1.65
CA SER A 37 19.20 -8.08 -0.20
C SER A 37 20.67 -7.89 0.21
N LYS A 38 21.59 -8.68 -0.37
CA LYS A 38 23.03 -8.66 -0.03
C LYS A 38 23.67 -7.31 -0.31
N ASN A 39 23.28 -6.65 -1.39
CA ASN A 39 23.83 -5.36 -1.77
C ASN A 39 23.02 -4.17 -1.22
N LYS A 40 22.02 -4.42 -0.35
CA LYS A 40 21.12 -3.40 0.22
C LYS A 40 20.44 -2.54 -0.86
N LEU A 41 20.17 -3.12 -2.03
CA LEU A 41 19.58 -2.45 -3.19
C LEU A 41 18.10 -2.12 -2.99
N ASN A 42 17.50 -2.57 -1.88
CA ASN A 42 16.21 -2.11 -1.37
C ASN A 42 16.22 -0.58 -1.09
N HIS A 43 17.41 0.03 -1.04
CA HIS A 43 17.62 1.46 -0.86
C HIS A 43 17.72 2.28 -2.16
N TYR A 44 17.46 1.73 -3.34
CA TYR A 44 17.47 2.55 -4.56
C TYR A 44 16.30 3.51 -4.63
N SER A 45 16.60 4.74 -5.03
CA SER A 45 15.62 5.70 -5.51
C SER A 45 14.98 5.16 -6.78
N TYR A 46 13.67 4.97 -6.77
CA TYR A 46 12.93 4.52 -7.94
C TYR A 46 13.03 5.57 -9.06
N LYS A 47 13.39 5.13 -10.28
CA LYS A 47 13.33 5.98 -11.48
C LYS A 47 11.89 5.99 -11.99
N ILE A 48 11.13 7.03 -11.66
CA ILE A 48 9.69 7.16 -11.96
C ILE A 48 9.40 6.91 -13.45
N GLU A 49 10.23 7.45 -14.34
CA GLU A 49 10.12 7.32 -15.81
C GLU A 49 10.10 5.87 -16.31
N LYS A 50 10.60 4.92 -15.52
CA LYS A 50 10.66 3.49 -15.89
C LYS A 50 9.49 2.67 -15.31
N ILE A 51 8.60 3.30 -14.56
CA ILE A 51 7.51 2.61 -13.86
C ILE A 51 6.28 2.60 -14.76
N ASN A 52 5.80 1.40 -15.07
CA ASN A 52 4.50 1.23 -15.71
C ASN A 52 3.39 1.45 -14.68
N ASN A 53 2.52 2.44 -14.93
CA ASN A 53 1.43 2.79 -14.01
C ASN A 53 0.47 1.62 -13.74
N ASN A 54 0.17 0.81 -14.75
CA ASN A 54 -0.74 -0.33 -14.59
C ASN A 54 -0.12 -1.42 -13.71
N GLU A 55 1.17 -1.71 -13.90
CA GLU A 55 1.89 -2.68 -13.07
C GLU A 55 2.04 -2.18 -11.62
N PHE A 56 2.37 -0.90 -11.44
CA PHE A 56 2.42 -0.29 -10.13
C PHE A 56 1.06 -0.37 -9.41
N ASN A 57 -0.03 -0.02 -10.08
CA ASN A 57 -1.37 -0.04 -9.51
C ASN A 57 -1.78 -1.45 -9.07
N LYS A 58 -1.53 -2.47 -9.90
CA LYS A 58 -1.78 -3.88 -9.55
C LYS A 58 -0.97 -4.32 -8.34
N HIS A 59 0.31 -3.93 -8.29
CA HIS A 59 1.16 -4.23 -7.14
C HIS A 59 0.68 -3.53 -5.87
N LEU A 60 0.32 -2.24 -5.96
CA LEU A 60 -0.20 -1.47 -4.84
C LEU A 60 -1.48 -2.09 -4.27
N ILE A 61 -2.38 -2.56 -5.14
CA ILE A 61 -3.60 -3.27 -4.71
C ILE A 61 -3.25 -4.55 -3.96
N GLY A 62 -2.34 -5.37 -4.51
CA GLY A 62 -1.87 -6.58 -3.83
C GLY A 62 -1.24 -6.28 -2.47
N PHE A 63 -0.42 -5.23 -2.39
CA PHE A 63 0.18 -4.77 -1.13
C PHE A 63 -0.88 -4.34 -0.12
N LEU A 64 -1.88 -3.55 -0.55
CA LEU A 64 -2.97 -3.10 0.32
C LEU A 64 -3.85 -4.26 0.81
N ASP A 65 -4.02 -5.30 -0.01
CA ASP A 65 -4.79 -6.49 0.35
C ASP A 65 -4.13 -7.25 1.50
N GLY A 66 -2.81 -7.45 1.41
CA GLY A 66 -1.98 -8.10 2.43
C GLY A 66 -1.73 -7.20 3.65
N ASP A 67 -0.98 -6.13 3.45
CA ASP A 67 -0.36 -5.33 4.52
C ASP A 67 -1.04 -3.97 4.75
N GLY A 68 -1.95 -3.57 3.86
CA GLY A 68 -2.71 -2.34 4.00
C GLY A 68 -3.59 -2.34 5.26
N ILE A 69 -3.84 -1.17 5.82
CA ILE A 69 -4.64 -1.03 7.03
C ILE A 69 -5.81 -0.11 6.72
N LEU A 70 -7.03 -0.62 6.75
CA LEU A 70 -8.23 0.21 6.69
C LEU A 70 -8.76 0.40 8.12
N ARG A 71 -8.93 1.65 8.56
CA ARG A 71 -9.51 1.96 9.87
C ARG A 71 -10.59 3.02 9.74
N SER A 72 -11.66 2.85 10.50
CA SER A 72 -12.57 3.93 10.87
C SER A 72 -12.65 3.96 12.39
N GLY A 73 -12.68 5.16 12.96
CA GLY A 73 -12.73 5.33 14.41
C GLY A 73 -13.54 6.57 14.77
N GLN A 74 -14.32 6.44 15.84
CA GLN A 74 -15.01 7.54 16.47
C GLN A 74 -14.02 8.26 17.41
N ARG A 75 -13.84 9.56 17.21
CA ARG A 75 -12.98 10.40 18.06
C ARG A 75 -13.83 11.48 18.71
N VAL A 76 -13.49 11.86 19.94
CA VAL A 76 -14.10 13.03 20.58
C VAL A 76 -13.73 14.27 19.74
N GLY A 77 -14.75 15.03 19.37
CA GLY A 77 -14.62 16.27 18.63
C GLY A 77 -14.11 17.42 19.51
N HIS A 78 -13.89 18.57 18.88
CA HIS A 78 -13.43 19.80 19.53
C HIS A 78 -14.48 20.39 20.50
N LYS A 79 -15.75 19.98 20.37
CA LYS A 79 -16.85 20.33 21.28
C LYS A 79 -17.24 19.10 22.11
N LYS A 80 -17.39 19.29 23.42
CA LYS A 80 -17.83 18.26 24.36
C LYS A 80 -19.17 17.68 23.90
N GLY A 81 -19.27 16.36 23.77
CA GLY A 81 -20.48 15.65 23.33
C GLY A 81 -20.62 15.46 21.81
N LEU A 82 -19.76 16.07 20.98
CA LEU A 82 -19.73 15.80 19.55
C LEU A 82 -18.64 14.78 19.21
N PHE A 83 -18.99 13.76 18.43
CA PHE A 83 -18.04 12.79 17.91
C PHE A 83 -17.73 13.08 16.45
N ARG A 84 -16.49 12.82 16.03
CA ARG A 84 -16.09 12.82 14.62
C ARG A 84 -15.69 11.41 14.20
N PHE A 85 -16.12 10.99 13.03
CA PHE A 85 -15.59 9.79 12.38
C PHE A 85 -14.37 10.18 11.56
N ALA A 86 -13.29 9.42 11.69
CA ALA A 86 -12.03 9.66 11.00
C ALA A 86 -11.58 8.42 10.22
N PRO A 87 -12.20 8.12 9.06
CA PRO A 87 -11.71 7.07 8.18
C PRO A 87 -10.28 7.36 7.76
N ASN A 88 -9.44 6.32 7.70
CA ASN A 88 -8.07 6.42 7.23
C ASN A 88 -7.59 5.09 6.65
N MET A 89 -6.63 5.17 5.74
CA MET A 89 -5.90 4.02 5.22
C MET A 89 -4.41 4.18 5.52
N GLY A 90 -3.85 3.20 6.23
CA GLY A 90 -2.43 3.15 6.58
C GLY A 90 -1.67 2.15 5.73
N LEU A 91 -0.44 2.51 5.38
CA LEU A 91 0.55 1.65 4.74
C LEU A 91 1.75 1.59 5.65
N ASP A 92 2.08 0.39 6.11
CA ASP A 92 3.09 0.14 7.12
C ASP A 92 4.18 -0.74 6.53
N VAL A 93 5.43 -0.29 6.60
CA VAL A 93 6.60 -1.07 6.16
C VAL A 93 7.70 -1.05 7.21
N ILE A 94 8.61 -2.00 7.15
CA ILE A 94 9.86 -1.92 7.90
C ILE A 94 10.69 -0.73 7.39
N ILE A 95 11.46 -0.09 8.27
CA ILE A 95 12.16 1.16 7.94
C ILE A 95 13.11 1.05 6.74
N TYR A 96 13.63 -0.15 6.46
CA TYR A 96 14.50 -0.40 5.31
C TYR A 96 13.78 -0.24 3.96
N ASP A 97 12.44 -0.37 3.94
CA ASP A 97 11.61 -0.25 2.76
C ASP A 97 10.93 1.13 2.66
N LEU A 98 11.43 2.13 3.40
CA LEU A 98 10.91 3.51 3.39
C LEU A 98 10.78 4.09 1.97
N ASN A 99 11.69 3.73 1.06
CA ASN A 99 11.66 4.21 -0.32
C ASN A 99 10.39 3.75 -1.05
N TYR A 100 9.80 2.61 -0.67
CA TYR A 100 8.55 2.16 -1.26
C TYR A 100 7.38 3.08 -0.86
N LEU A 101 7.33 3.53 0.40
CA LEU A 101 6.34 4.53 0.82
C LEU A 101 6.55 5.88 0.13
N LYS A 102 7.80 6.29 -0.09
CA LYS A 102 8.12 7.50 -0.87
C LYS A 102 7.66 7.35 -2.33
N LEU A 103 7.85 6.19 -2.93
CA LEU A 103 7.34 5.90 -4.27
C LEU A 103 5.82 6.00 -4.30
N ILE A 104 5.11 5.38 -3.36
CA ILE A 104 3.65 5.46 -3.28
C ILE A 104 3.19 6.92 -3.18
N LYS A 105 3.83 7.73 -2.33
CA LYS A 105 3.53 9.16 -2.19
C LYS A 105 3.61 9.89 -3.54
N ILE A 106 4.66 9.62 -4.33
CA ILE A 106 4.87 10.23 -5.64
C ILE A 106 3.83 9.72 -6.66
N MET A 107 3.63 8.40 -6.74
CA MET A 107 2.74 7.78 -7.73
C MET A 107 1.27 8.12 -7.50
N LEU A 108 0.87 8.31 -6.24
CA LEU A 108 -0.46 8.79 -5.86
C LEU A 108 -0.64 10.30 -6.05
N LEU A 109 0.43 11.05 -6.38
CA LEU A 109 0.44 12.50 -6.44
C LEU A 109 -0.04 13.14 -5.12
N LEU A 110 0.40 12.59 -3.98
CA LEU A 110 0.03 13.14 -2.67
C LEU A 110 0.66 14.52 -2.45
N PRO A 111 0.05 15.38 -1.61
CA PRO A 111 0.60 16.68 -1.26
C PRO A 111 2.07 16.62 -0.81
N GLU A 112 2.86 17.63 -1.18
CA GLU A 112 4.29 17.67 -0.88
C GLU A 112 4.59 17.62 0.63
N ASP A 113 3.73 18.23 1.44
CA ASP A 113 3.83 18.25 2.90
C ASP A 113 3.40 16.92 3.56
N LYS A 114 2.87 15.97 2.78
CA LYS A 114 2.44 14.67 3.30
C LYS A 114 3.59 13.92 3.95
N LYS A 115 3.49 13.70 5.27
CA LYS A 115 4.54 13.06 6.05
C LYS A 115 4.44 11.53 6.01
N ILE A 116 5.62 10.90 5.97
CA ILE A 116 5.79 9.49 6.33
C ILE A 116 6.27 9.49 7.77
N TYR A 117 5.49 8.86 8.65
CA TYR A 117 5.81 8.77 10.07
C TYR A 117 6.82 7.64 10.29
N ILE A 118 7.87 7.90 11.04
CA ILE A 118 8.91 6.92 11.36
C ILE A 118 8.87 6.67 12.86
N SER A 119 8.79 5.40 13.26
CA SER A 119 8.81 4.96 14.64
C SER A 119 9.62 3.68 14.75
N ASP A 120 10.67 3.70 15.56
CA ASP A 120 11.62 2.60 15.77
C ASP A 120 12.08 1.93 14.45
N LYS A 121 11.52 0.77 14.14
CA LYS A 121 11.86 -0.08 12.98
C LYS A 121 10.80 -0.01 11.87
N LYS A 122 9.89 0.95 11.94
CA LYS A 122 8.70 1.02 11.10
C LYS A 122 8.52 2.41 10.47
N ALA A 123 8.09 2.43 9.23
CA ALA A 123 7.65 3.61 8.53
C ALA A 123 6.17 3.46 8.15
N THR A 124 5.40 4.52 8.31
CA THR A 124 3.95 4.55 8.11
C THR A 124 3.55 5.73 7.24
N LEU A 125 2.84 5.44 6.14
CA LEU A 125 2.14 6.45 5.35
C LEU A 125 0.65 6.33 5.65
N LEU A 126 0.04 7.38 6.21
CA LEU A 126 -1.37 7.38 6.61
C LEU A 126 -2.16 8.33 5.70
N LEU A 127 -3.12 7.83 4.93
CA LEU A 127 -4.06 8.61 4.15
C LEU A 127 -5.31 8.86 4.99
N SER A 128 -5.68 10.12 5.19
CA SER A 128 -6.73 10.51 6.14
C SER A 128 -7.59 11.68 5.68
N SER A 129 -7.13 12.48 4.70
CA SER A 129 -7.99 13.48 4.08
C SER A 129 -8.88 12.83 3.01
N GLU A 130 -9.99 13.48 2.70
CA GLU A 130 -10.89 13.09 1.62
C GLU A 130 -10.16 13.02 0.27
N GLU A 131 -9.30 14.01 -0.01
CA GLU A 131 -8.48 14.06 -1.22
C GLU A 131 -7.53 12.85 -1.32
N GLU A 132 -6.79 12.56 -0.25
CA GLU A 132 -5.84 11.45 -0.21
C GLU A 132 -6.53 10.09 -0.38
N LEU A 133 -7.67 9.91 0.31
CA LEU A 133 -8.47 8.70 0.20
C LEU A 133 -9.08 8.59 -1.21
N GLY A 134 -9.56 9.70 -1.78
CA GLY A 134 -10.10 9.76 -3.14
C GLY A 134 -9.07 9.38 -4.21
N LEU A 135 -7.82 9.83 -4.09
CA LEU A 135 -6.73 9.45 -4.99
C LEU A 135 -6.50 7.93 -4.97
N LEU A 136 -6.48 7.32 -3.79
CA LEU A 136 -6.29 5.89 -3.68
C LEU A 136 -7.50 5.08 -4.15
N MET A 137 -8.71 5.54 -3.82
CA MET A 137 -9.97 4.91 -4.24
C MET A 137 -10.10 4.86 -5.77
N LYS A 138 -9.67 5.91 -6.48
CA LYS A 138 -9.63 5.91 -7.94
C LYS A 138 -8.80 4.74 -8.49
N ILE A 139 -7.67 4.40 -7.85
CA ILE A 139 -6.86 3.25 -8.25
C ILE A 139 -7.58 1.94 -7.98
N LEU A 140 -8.20 1.81 -6.80
CA LEU A 140 -8.93 0.61 -6.38
C LEU A 140 -10.20 0.35 -7.21
N ASP A 141 -10.84 1.41 -7.72
CA ASP A 141 -12.05 1.31 -8.55
C ASP A 141 -11.70 1.04 -10.03
N ASN A 142 -10.61 1.61 -10.54
CA ASN A 142 -10.19 1.48 -11.94
C ASN A 142 -9.45 0.18 -12.27
N ASN A 143 -8.90 -0.48 -11.26
CA ASN A 143 -8.26 -1.78 -11.40
C ASN A 143 -9.13 -2.79 -10.65
N GLN A 144 -9.23 -4.02 -11.16
CA GLN A 144 -9.93 -5.11 -10.47
C GLN A 144 -9.61 -5.04 -8.97
N SER A 145 -10.65 -4.83 -8.16
CA SER A 145 -10.57 -4.47 -6.73
C SER A 145 -9.78 -5.49 -5.91
N PHE A 146 -9.78 -5.38 -4.58
CA PHE A 146 -9.14 -6.36 -3.69
C PHE A 146 -9.45 -7.81 -4.06
N ILE A 147 -8.47 -8.70 -3.91
CA ILE A 147 -8.63 -10.13 -4.18
C ILE A 147 -9.31 -10.78 -2.97
N SER A 148 -8.92 -10.40 -1.75
CA SER A 148 -9.54 -10.91 -0.52
C SER A 148 -10.98 -10.43 -0.36
N GLN A 149 -11.91 -11.38 -0.21
CA GLN A 149 -13.33 -11.07 0.04
C GLN A 149 -13.53 -10.19 1.28
N LYS A 150 -12.71 -10.35 2.32
CA LYS A 150 -12.78 -9.52 3.53
C LYS A 150 -12.47 -8.06 3.19
N ARG A 151 -11.37 -7.83 2.47
CA ARG A 151 -10.94 -6.48 2.07
C ARG A 151 -11.92 -5.82 1.12
N VAL A 152 -12.53 -6.58 0.20
CA VAL A 152 -13.63 -6.08 -0.64
C VAL A 152 -14.79 -5.57 0.21
N ARG A 153 -15.19 -6.29 1.27
CA ARG A 153 -16.27 -5.86 2.17
C ARG A 153 -15.87 -4.61 2.96
N ASP A 154 -14.68 -4.62 3.56
CA ASP A 154 -14.17 -3.49 4.33
C ASP A 154 -14.08 -2.23 3.46
N TYR A 155 -13.63 -2.38 2.21
CA TYR A 155 -13.57 -1.30 1.23
C TYR A 155 -14.97 -0.75 0.89
N LYS A 156 -15.94 -1.63 0.61
CA LYS A 156 -17.33 -1.20 0.36
C LYS A 156 -17.92 -0.44 1.55
N LEU A 157 -17.63 -0.85 2.78
CA LEU A 157 -18.07 -0.15 3.99
C LEU A 157 -17.40 1.22 4.13
N LEU A 158 -16.10 1.32 3.81
CA LEU A 158 -15.39 2.59 3.77
C LEU A 158 -16.02 3.56 2.75
N LYS A 159 -16.34 3.09 1.53
CA LYS A 159 -17.00 3.93 0.51
C LYS A 159 -18.32 4.51 1.03
N LYS A 160 -19.18 3.66 1.59
CA LYS A 160 -20.46 4.08 2.18
C LYS A 160 -20.28 5.10 3.31
N LEU A 161 -19.26 4.91 4.16
CA LEU A 161 -18.97 5.85 5.23
C LEU A 161 -18.53 7.22 4.68
N LEU A 162 -17.69 7.25 3.64
CA LEU A 162 -17.25 8.49 3.02
C LEU A 162 -18.41 9.21 2.33
N GLU A 163 -19.24 8.48 1.57
CA GLU A 163 -20.46 9.01 0.96
C GLU A 163 -21.40 9.62 2.01
N TYR A 164 -21.61 8.93 3.14
CA TYR A 164 -22.40 9.46 4.25
C TYR A 164 -21.79 10.75 4.81
N LEU A 165 -20.47 10.79 5.02
CA LEU A 165 -19.80 11.99 5.54
C LEU A 165 -19.88 13.17 4.57
N ASP A 166 -19.89 12.94 3.26
CA ASP A 166 -20.08 14.00 2.27
C ASP A 166 -21.53 14.49 2.21
N LEU A 167 -22.50 13.58 2.29
CA LEU A 167 -23.92 13.94 2.37
C LEU A 167 -24.22 14.79 3.61
N THR A 168 -23.61 14.49 4.77
CA THR A 168 -23.76 15.30 5.99
C THR A 168 -23.14 16.70 5.93
N LYS A 169 -22.33 17.01 4.90
CA LYS A 169 -21.82 18.38 4.67
C LYS A 169 -22.83 19.26 3.92
N LEU A 170 -23.70 18.68 3.11
CA LEU A 170 -24.69 19.42 2.31
C LEU A 170 -25.87 19.92 3.15
N GLU A 171 -26.28 19.18 4.19
CA GLU A 171 -27.41 19.55 5.05
C GLU A 171 -27.14 20.73 6.01
N LYS A 172 -25.90 21.25 6.07
CA LYS A 172 -25.54 22.39 6.95
C LYS A 172 -25.57 23.75 6.27
N LYS A 173 -25.92 23.85 4.98
CA LYS A 173 -25.94 25.14 4.27
C LYS A 173 -27.24 25.95 4.40
N ASP A 174 -28.30 25.39 4.97
CA ASP A 174 -29.60 26.07 5.08
C ASP A 174 -30.02 26.43 6.51
N ILE A 175 -29.05 26.64 7.41
CA ILE A 175 -29.32 27.19 8.76
C ILE A 175 -28.35 28.33 9.05
N ILE A 176 -28.54 29.48 8.38
CA ILE A 176 -28.17 30.82 8.87
C ILE A 176 -29.30 31.77 8.48
#